data_AF-A0A2D0VLR2-F1
#
_entry.id   AF-A0A2D0VLR2-F1
#
_cell.length_a   1.000
_cell.length_b   1.000
_cell.length_c   1.000
_cell.angle_alpha   90.00
_cell.angle_beta   90.00
_cell.angle_gamma   90.00
#
_symmetry.space_group_name_H-M   'P 1'
#
loop_
_entity.id
_entity.type
_entity.pdbx_description
1 polymer ?
#
loop_
_entity_poly.entity_id
_entity_poly.type
_entity_poly.pdbx_seq_one_letter_code
_entity_poly.pdbx_strand_id
1 'polypeptide(L)' 'MGKAAATFNFLQSLKSIFFGNAPRLAKSLKLDFLPKAQQQFFRTIVLETMANREMKNIIRPDMIHLLMEAKKG' A
#
# COMPACT_ATOMS: atom_id res chain seq x y z
N MET A 1 10.61 -2.83 9.16
CA MET A 1 9.33 -2.80 8.40
C MET A 1 8.93 -4.19 7.89
N GLY A 2 9.78 -4.91 7.14
CA GLY A 2 9.42 -6.22 6.55
C GLY A 2 8.94 -7.28 7.55
N LYS A 3 9.57 -7.41 8.72
CA LYS A 3 9.13 -8.35 9.76
C LYS A 3 7.71 -8.08 10.24
N ALA A 4 7.33 -6.82 10.48
CA ALA A 4 5.99 -6.45 10.93
C ALA A 4 4.89 -6.67 9.88
N ALA A 5 5.25 -6.67 8.59
CA ALA A 5 4.33 -6.99 7.50
C ALA A 5 4.22 -8.51 7.26
N ALA A 6 5.27 -9.27 7.57
CA ALA A 6 5.33 -10.72 7.36
C ALA A 6 4.93 -11.55 8.60
N THR A 7 4.93 -10.97 9.80
CA THR A 7 4.48 -11.64 11.03
C THR A 7 2.97 -11.53 11.20
N PHE A 8 2.26 -12.63 10.98
CA PHE A 8 0.84 -12.74 11.26
C PHE A 8 0.63 -13.18 12.71
N ASN A 9 0.57 -12.21 13.63
CA ASN A 9 0.17 -12.48 15.01
C ASN A 9 -1.34 -12.84 15.06
N PHE A 10 -1.76 -13.62 16.06
CA PHE A 10 -3.16 -14.04 16.22
C PHE A 10 -4.14 -12.85 16.24
N LEU A 11 -3.80 -11.76 16.93
CA LEU A 11 -4.57 -10.51 16.93
C LEU A 11 -4.64 -9.85 15.53
N GLN A 12 -3.56 -9.92 14.75
CA GLN A 12 -3.51 -9.39 13.39
C GLN A 12 -4.42 -10.21 12.46
N SER A 13 -4.41 -11.54 12.58
CA SER A 13 -5.29 -12.43 11.82
C SER A 13 -6.76 -12.22 12.19
N LEU A 14 -7.08 -12.07 13.47
CA LEU A 14 -8.43 -11.76 13.92
C LEU A 14 -8.91 -10.41 13.38
N LYS A 15 -8.03 -9.39 13.39
CA LYS A 15 -8.31 -8.08 12.77
C LYS A 15 -8.59 -8.20 11.27
N SER A 16 -7.82 -9.02 10.55
CA SER A 16 -8.03 -9.29 9.12
C SER A 16 -9.37 -9.98 8.83
N ILE A 17 -9.76 -10.96 9.65
CA ILE A 17 -11.06 -11.64 9.54
C ILE A 17 -12.21 -10.65 9.82
N PHE A 18 -12.04 -9.78 10.82
CA PHE A 18 -13.01 -8.73 11.14
C PHE A 18 -13.19 -7.74 9.97
N PHE A 19 -12.11 -7.32 9.32
CA PHE A 19 -12.18 -6.48 8.11
C PHE A 19 -12.92 -7.16 6.95
N GLY A 20 -12.76 -8.48 6.78
CA GLY A 20 -13.44 -9.24 5.73
C GLY A 20 -14.94 -9.42 5.97
N ASN A 21 -15.35 -9.67 7.23
CA ASN A 21 -16.75 -9.94 7.57
C ASN A 21 -17.57 -8.66 7.79
N ALA A 22 -16.96 -7.57 8.29
CA ALA A 22 -17.66 -6.33 8.60
C ALA A 22 -16.98 -5.09 7.99
N PRO A 23 -16.88 -4.99 6.64
CA PRO A 23 -16.22 -3.86 5.97
C PRO A 23 -16.89 -2.51 6.25
N ARG A 24 -18.19 -2.51 6.56
CA ARG A 24 -18.94 -1.28 6.92
C ARG A 24 -18.53 -0.72 8.28
N LEU A 25 -18.32 -1.59 9.28
CA LEU A 25 -17.86 -1.18 10.62
C LEU A 25 -16.39 -0.73 10.57
N ALA A 26 -15.55 -1.44 9.84
CA ALA A 26 -14.18 -1.06 9.57
C ALA A 26 -14.06 0.35 8.96
N LYS A 27 -14.87 0.65 7.93
CA LYS A 27 -14.94 1.98 7.31
C LYS A 27 -15.44 3.05 8.29
N SER A 28 -16.45 2.74 9.11
CA SER A 28 -16.99 3.67 10.10
C SER A 28 -15.99 4.01 11.21
N LEU A 29 -15.21 3.03 11.66
CA LEU A 29 -14.21 3.17 12.72
C LEU A 29 -12.87 3.73 12.24
N LYS A 30 -12.73 4.07 10.94
CA LYS A 30 -11.46 4.50 10.31
C LYS A 30 -10.29 3.58 10.66
N LEU A 31 -10.58 2.28 10.81
CA LEU A 31 -9.54 1.31 11.10
C LEU A 31 -8.83 1.01 9.79
N ASP A 32 -7.52 1.22 9.79
CA ASP A 32 -6.69 0.85 8.65
C ASP A 32 -6.21 -0.59 8.79
N PHE A 33 -6.20 -1.30 7.65
CA PHE A 33 -5.70 -2.68 7.54
C PHE A 33 -4.20 -2.74 7.86
N LEU A 34 -3.43 -1.80 7.29
CA LEU A 34 -2.01 -1.62 7.57
C LEU A 34 -1.82 -0.45 8.55
N PRO A 35 -0.89 -0.53 9.51
CA PRO A 35 -0.61 0.63 10.34
C PRO A 35 0.00 1.77 9.49
N LYS A 36 -0.26 3.02 9.92
CA LYS A 36 0.04 4.22 9.13
C LYS A 36 1.51 4.34 8.74
N ALA A 37 2.42 3.89 9.59
CA ALA A 37 3.86 3.91 9.33
C ALA A 37 4.24 3.04 8.12
N GLN A 38 3.63 1.85 8.00
CA GLN A 38 3.86 0.95 6.86
C GLN A 38 3.25 1.53 5.58
N GLN A 39 2.04 2.11 5.67
CA GLN A 39 1.41 2.77 4.52
C GLN A 39 2.31 3.90 3.98
N GLN A 40 2.80 4.76 4.87
CA GLN A 40 3.68 5.88 4.48
C GLN A 40 4.98 5.37 3.86
N PHE A 41 5.59 4.32 4.43
CA PHE A 41 6.80 3.71 3.88
C PHE A 41 6.61 3.22 2.44
N PHE A 42 5.57 2.43 2.17
CA PHE A 42 5.30 1.93 0.82
C PHE A 42 4.98 3.07 -0.15
N ARG A 43 4.19 4.07 0.30
CA ARG A 43 3.86 5.24 -0.51
C ARG A 43 5.11 6.02 -0.89
N THR A 44 5.99 6.31 0.06
CA THR A 44 7.24 7.04 -0.21
C THR A 44 8.10 6.31 -1.24
N ILE A 45 8.32 4.99 -1.06
CA ILE A 45 9.16 4.21 -1.99
C ILE A 45 8.59 4.21 -3.40
N VAL A 46 7.28 3.99 -3.55
CA VAL A 46 6.65 3.94 -4.88
C VAL A 46 6.74 5.31 -5.55
N LEU A 47 6.44 6.40 -4.82
CA LEU A 47 6.51 7.76 -5.35
C LEU A 47 7.95 8.16 -5.74
N GLU A 48 8.94 7.85 -4.90
CA GLU A 48 10.35 8.09 -5.21
C GLU A 48 10.79 7.29 -6.44
N THR A 49 10.34 6.04 -6.56
CA THR A 49 10.65 5.19 -7.71
C THR A 49 10.04 5.75 -8.99
N MET A 50 8.79 6.21 -8.96
CA MET A 50 8.13 6.86 -10.09
C MET A 50 8.89 8.13 -10.50
N ALA A 51 9.23 8.99 -9.53
CA ALA A 51 9.98 10.22 -9.79
C ALA A 51 11.37 9.95 -10.39
N ASN A 52 12.09 8.94 -9.87
CA ASN A 52 13.41 8.55 -10.42
C ASN A 52 13.30 8.07 -11.86
N ARG A 53 12.25 7.28 -12.18
CA ARG A 53 12.01 6.77 -13.54
C ARG A 53 11.64 7.89 -14.51
N GLU A 54 10.83 8.86 -14.06
CA GLU A 54 10.45 10.03 -14.86
C GLU A 54 11.68 10.90 -15.17
N MET A 55 12.52 11.21 -14.18
CA MET A 55 13.75 12.01 -14.39
C MET A 55 14.75 11.33 -15.34
N LYS A 56 14.87 10.00 -15.27
CA LYS A 56 15.84 9.24 -16.07
C LYS A 56 15.27 8.69 -17.39
N ASN A 57 14.00 9.00 -17.71
CA ASN A 57 13.30 8.46 -18.88
C ASN A 57 13.34 6.92 -18.98
N ILE A 58 13.17 6.23 -17.85
CA ILE A 58 13.18 4.75 -17.80
C ILE A 58 11.78 4.21 -18.07
N ILE A 59 11.62 3.50 -19.19
CA ILE A 59 10.38 2.82 -19.58
C ILE A 59 10.47 1.35 -19.18
N ARG A 60 9.48 0.87 -18.43
CA ARG A 60 9.29 -0.56 -18.10
C ARG A 60 7.80 -0.86 -18.17
N PRO A 61 7.32 -1.82 -18.97
CA PRO A 61 5.90 -2.10 -19.10
C PRO A 61 5.38 -2.91 -17.89
N ASP A 62 5.45 -2.32 -16.70
CA ASP A 62 4.97 -2.86 -15.43
C ASP A 62 3.78 -2.04 -14.90
N MET A 63 3.17 -2.51 -13.80
CA MET A 63 2.06 -1.80 -13.17
C MET A 63 2.42 -0.38 -12.73
N ILE A 64 3.67 -0.12 -12.32
CA ILE A 64 4.11 1.24 -11.92
C ILE A 64 4.07 2.17 -13.13
N HIS A 65 4.44 1.69 -14.30
CA HIS A 65 4.38 2.47 -15.53
C HIS A 65 2.95 2.78 -15.95
N LEU A 66 2.03 1.83 -15.85
CA LEU A 66 0.60 2.09 -16.05
C LEU A 66 0.09 3.19 -15.10
N LEU A 67 0.53 3.19 -13.84
CA LEU A 67 0.19 4.24 -12.87
C LEU A 67 0.84 5.61 -13.22
N MET A 68 2.01 5.62 -13.85
CA MET A 68 2.63 6.86 -14.34
C MET A 68 1.87 7.41 -15.55
N GLU A 69 1.39 6.56 -16.46
CA GLU A 69 0.56 6.95 -17.59
C GLU A 69 -0.81 7.46 -17.15
N ALA A 70 -1.47 6.75 -16.21
CA ALA A 70 -2.75 7.15 -15.62
C ALA A 70 -2.68 8.44 -14.78
N LYS A 71 -1.48 8.90 -14.40
CA LYS A 71 -1.27 10.22 -13.77
C LYS A 71 -1.20 11.34 -14.81
N LYS A 72 -0.78 11.03 -16.05
CA LYS A 72 -0.59 11.99 -17.14
C LYS A 72 -1.87 12.23 -17.95
N GLY A 73 -2.75 11.23 -18.04
CA GLY A 73 -4.13 11.35 -18.54
C GLY A 73 -5.10 11.68 -17.42
#